data_AF-A0A929YI01-F1
#
_entry.id   AF-A0A929YI01-F1
#
_cell.length_a   1.000
_cell.length_b   1.000
_cell.length_c   1.000
_cell.angle_alpha   90.00
_cell.angle_beta   90.00
_cell.angle_gamma   90.00
#
_symmetry.space_group_name_H-M   'P 1'
#
loop_
_entity.id
_entity.type
_entity.pdbx_description
1 polymer ?
#
loop_
_entity_poly.entity_id
_entity_poly.type
_entity_poly.pdbx_seq_one_letter_code
_entity_poly.pdbx_strand_id
1 'polypeptide(L)'
;MVYKKRSAIYEKLHEAISSVLPIVIIVLLLSFTVVPVEPDLMLSFLTGALLLVIGSGLFNFGCDTALSKIGSMIGAKITQSRSLDKILGCSFLLGCAVTIAEPDLSVLAANVPHIRTIPLMMTVSIGVGLFLPMAMLRILLG
;
A
#
# COMPACT_ATOMS: atom_id res chain seq x y z
N MET A 1 -9.63 -28.92 -1.94
CA MET A 1 -9.73 -27.44 -1.78
C MET A 1 -9.02 -26.90 -0.52
N VAL A 2 -8.90 -27.67 0.58
CA VAL A 2 -8.25 -27.22 1.84
C VAL A 2 -6.73 -26.98 1.69
N TYR A 3 -6.02 -27.80 0.91
CA TYR A 3 -4.57 -27.68 0.71
C TYR A 3 -4.13 -26.35 0.06
N LYS A 4 -4.93 -25.81 -0.86
CA LYS A 4 -4.65 -24.55 -1.59
C LYS A 4 -4.78 -23.29 -0.72
N LYS A 5 -5.52 -23.37 0.40
CA LYS A 5 -5.75 -22.24 1.31
C LYS A 5 -4.63 -22.09 2.35
N ARG A 6 -4.03 -23.21 2.80
CA ARG A 6 -2.87 -23.20 3.69
C ARG A 6 -1.66 -22.59 2.98
N SER A 7 -1.39 -23.02 1.73
CA SER A 7 -0.27 -22.49 0.93
C SER A 7 -0.37 -20.98 0.73
N ALA A 8 -1.56 -20.44 0.50
CA ALA A 8 -1.75 -19.00 0.28
C ALA A 8 -1.39 -18.14 1.50
N ILE A 9 -1.68 -18.61 2.72
CA ILE A 9 -1.29 -17.88 3.94
C ILE A 9 0.23 -17.94 4.12
N TYR A 10 0.85 -19.10 3.92
CA TYR A 10 2.31 -19.23 3.99
C TYR A 10 3.02 -18.36 2.94
N GLU A 11 2.46 -18.27 1.74
CA GLU A 11 2.99 -17.44 0.65
C GLU A 11 2.91 -15.95 0.99
N LYS A 12 1.77 -15.47 1.50
CA LYS A 12 1.63 -14.06 1.93
C LYS A 12 2.49 -13.70 3.13
N LEU A 13 2.69 -14.65 4.05
CA LEU A 13 3.57 -14.46 5.19
C LEU A 13 5.05 -14.46 4.75
N HIS A 14 5.41 -15.26 3.75
CA HIS A 14 6.74 -15.24 3.13
C HIS A 14 7.00 -13.93 2.36
N GLU A 15 6.02 -13.43 1.60
CA GLU A 15 6.09 -12.10 0.96
C GLU A 15 6.31 -10.98 1.99
N ALA A 16 5.59 -11.03 3.12
CA ALA A 16 5.76 -10.08 4.22
C ALA A 16 7.16 -10.16 4.84
N ILE A 17 7.67 -11.37 5.13
CA ILE A 17 9.04 -11.58 5.62
C ILE A 17 10.05 -11.01 4.63
N SER A 18 9.94 -11.35 3.35
CA SER A 18 10.91 -10.92 2.32
C SER A 18 10.92 -9.39 2.14
N SER A 19 9.80 -8.72 2.41
CA SER A 19 9.70 -7.26 2.33
C SER A 19 10.26 -6.55 3.55
N VAL A 20 10.08 -7.14 4.75
CA VAL A 20 10.50 -6.53 6.03
C VAL A 20 11.95 -6.84 6.37
N LEU A 21 12.47 -8.01 5.97
CA LEU A 21 13.83 -8.46 6.29
C LEU A 21 14.93 -7.47 5.85
N PRO A 22 14.92 -6.89 4.64
CA PRO A 22 15.92 -5.89 4.23
C PRO A 22 15.91 -4.65 5.14
N ILE A 23 14.71 -4.21 5.54
CA ILE A 23 14.54 -3.04 6.41
C ILE A 23 15.14 -3.33 7.80
N VAL A 24 14.83 -4.50 8.37
CA VAL A 24 15.38 -4.94 9.67
C VAL A 24 16.91 -5.02 9.62
N ILE A 25 17.49 -5.55 8.54
CA ILE A 25 18.96 -5.62 8.38
C ILE A 25 19.57 -4.21 8.37
N ILE A 26 19.00 -3.28 7.60
CA ILE A 26 19.49 -1.89 7.53
C ILE A 26 19.42 -1.23 8.91
N VAL A 27 18.30 -1.38 9.62
CA VAL A 27 18.14 -0.80 10.96
C VAL A 27 19.14 -1.40 11.95
N LEU A 28 19.37 -2.71 11.92
CA LEU A 28 20.37 -3.36 12.78
C LEU A 28 21.79 -2.88 12.48
N LEU A 29 22.16 -2.77 11.21
CA LEU A 29 23.48 -2.26 10.82
C LEU A 29 23.68 -0.82 11.31
N LEU A 30 22.71 0.06 11.10
CA LEU A 30 22.78 1.45 11.58
C LEU A 30 22.81 1.53 13.12
N SER A 31 22.06 0.66 13.79
CA SER A 31 21.98 0.57 15.25
C SER A 31 23.29 0.11 15.89
N PHE A 32 24.08 -0.73 15.21
CA PHE A 32 25.38 -1.18 15.73
C PHE A 32 26.56 -0.31 15.31
N THR A 33 26.44 0.45 14.21
CA THR A 33 27.58 1.19 13.64
C THR A 33 27.50 2.70 13.81
N VAL A 34 26.33 3.32 13.62
CA VAL A 34 26.17 4.78 13.59
C VAL A 34 25.55 5.31 14.88
N VAL A 35 24.46 4.68 15.34
CA VAL A 35 23.71 5.11 16.53
C VAL A 35 23.55 3.92 17.46
N PRO A 36 24.48 3.71 18.42
CA PRO A 36 24.36 2.65 19.40
C PRO A 36 23.11 2.86 20.25
N VAL A 37 22.09 2.03 20.01
CA VAL A 37 20.81 2.05 20.72
C VAL A 37 20.84 1.12 21.93
N GLU A 38 20.10 1.49 22.97
CA GLU A 38 19.97 0.68 24.17
C GLU A 38 19.34 -0.69 23.85
N PRO A 39 19.79 -1.77 24.52
CA PRO A 39 19.26 -3.12 24.29
C PRO A 39 17.74 -3.23 24.41
N ASP A 40 17.13 -2.49 25.33
CA ASP A 40 15.67 -2.50 25.56
C ASP A 40 14.90 -1.95 24.35
N LEU A 41 15.44 -0.91 23.69
CA LEU A 41 14.86 -0.34 22.48
C LEU A 41 15.02 -1.29 21.28
N MET A 42 16.18 -1.97 21.19
CA MET A 42 16.45 -2.94 20.13
C MET A 42 15.54 -4.17 20.24
N LEU A 43 15.27 -4.66 21.46
CA LEU A 43 14.30 -5.73 21.70
C LEU A 43 12.88 -5.30 21.35
N SER A 44 12.50 -4.07 21.69
CA SER A 44 11.20 -3.49 21.32
C SER A 44 11.05 -3.38 19.80
N PHE A 45 12.10 -2.97 19.08
CA PHE A 45 12.11 -2.97 17.62
C PHE A 45 11.95 -4.37 17.03
N LEU A 46 12.71 -5.35 17.51
CA LEU A 46 12.67 -6.71 16.98
C LEU A 46 11.31 -7.39 17.22
N THR A 47 10.74 -7.21 18.42
CA THR A 47 9.40 -7.71 18.74
C THR A 47 8.32 -6.99 17.90
N GLY A 48 8.44 -5.68 17.73
CA GLY A 48 7.57 -4.90 16.84
C GLY A 48 7.66 -5.35 15.38
N ALA A 49 8.87 -5.60 14.87
CA ALA A 49 9.09 -6.11 13.52
C ALA A 49 8.47 -7.50 13.33
N LEU A 50 8.58 -8.39 14.31
CA LEU A 50 7.94 -9.70 14.28
C LEU A 50 6.41 -9.59 14.27
N LEU A 51 5.84 -8.72 15.11
CA LEU A 51 4.41 -8.46 15.15
C LEU A 51 3.92 -7.84 13.84
N LEU A 52 4.71 -6.95 13.23
CA LEU A 52 4.43 -6.32 11.94
C LEU A 52 4.41 -7.34 10.82
N VAL A 53 5.35 -8.29 10.77
CA VAL A 53 5.36 -9.35 9.76
C VAL A 53 4.11 -10.22 9.85
N ILE A 54 3.74 -10.64 11.06
CA ILE A 54 2.55 -11.47 11.28
C ILE A 54 1.29 -10.68 10.94
N GLY A 55 1.18 -9.45 11.44
CA GLY A 55 0.04 -8.56 11.22
C GLY A 55 -0.15 -8.19 9.76
N SER A 56 0.91 -7.78 9.08
CA SER A 56 0.86 -7.41 7.65
C SER A 56 0.58 -8.62 6.76
N GLY A 57 1.15 -9.79 7.04
CA GLY A 57 0.85 -11.03 6.31
C GLY A 57 -0.62 -11.44 6.42
N LEU A 58 -1.18 -11.41 7.64
CA LEU A 58 -2.60 -11.70 7.88
C LEU A 58 -3.53 -10.64 7.26
N PHE A 59 -3.17 -9.36 7.40
CA PHE A 59 -3.92 -8.25 6.82
C PHE A 59 -3.95 -8.31 5.30
N ASN A 60 -2.79 -8.51 4.65
CA ASN A 60 -2.70 -8.63 3.19
C ASN A 60 -3.46 -9.84 2.67
N PHE A 61 -3.38 -10.99 3.35
CA PHE A 61 -4.19 -12.15 2.99
C PHE A 61 -5.70 -11.87 3.08
N GLY A 62 -6.13 -11.19 4.15
CA GLY A 62 -7.52 -10.76 4.33
C GLY A 62 -7.97 -9.77 3.25
N CYS A 63 -7.14 -8.76 2.99
CA CYS A 63 -7.37 -7.75 1.96
C CYS A 63 -7.46 -8.35 0.57
N ASP A 64 -6.51 -9.19 0.16
CA ASP A 64 -6.52 -9.83 -1.17
C ASP A 64 -7.81 -10.64 -1.38
N THR A 65 -8.23 -11.39 -0.36
CA THR A 65 -9.44 -12.22 -0.45
C THR A 65 -10.72 -11.38 -0.48
N ALA A 66 -10.78 -10.28 0.28
CA ALA A 66 -11.96 -9.44 0.40
C ALA A 66 -12.06 -8.41 -0.74
N LEU A 67 -11.01 -7.64 -0.96
CA LEU A 67 -10.95 -6.56 -1.96
C LEU A 67 -11.06 -7.10 -3.39
N SER A 68 -10.55 -8.30 -3.69
CA SER A 68 -10.74 -8.91 -5.02
C SER A 68 -12.22 -9.19 -5.32
N LYS A 69 -12.99 -9.68 -4.33
CA LYS A 69 -14.44 -9.90 -4.49
C LYS A 69 -15.20 -8.59 -4.60
N ILE A 70 -14.90 -7.63 -3.73
CA ILE A 70 -15.55 -6.32 -3.73
C ILE A 70 -15.25 -5.58 -5.05
N GLY A 71 -13.98 -5.57 -5.46
CA GLY A 71 -13.51 -4.93 -6.69
C GLY A 71 -14.13 -5.53 -7.95
N SER A 72 -14.23 -6.86 -8.05
CA SER A 72 -14.88 -7.51 -9.19
C SER A 72 -16.39 -7.23 -9.26
N MET A 73 -17.09 -7.22 -8.13
CA MET A 73 -18.52 -6.88 -8.07
C MET A 73 -18.79 -5.43 -8.44
N ILE A 74 -18.05 -4.49 -7.84
CA ILE A 74 -18.18 -3.05 -8.10
C ILE A 74 -17.75 -2.75 -9.54
N GLY A 75 -16.61 -3.28 -9.97
CA GLY A 75 -16.07 -3.11 -11.31
C GLY A 75 -17.02 -3.61 -12.39
N ALA A 76 -17.64 -4.78 -12.20
CA ALA A 76 -18.63 -5.34 -13.13
C ALA A 76 -19.88 -4.45 -13.23
N LYS A 77 -20.38 -3.90 -12.12
CA LYS A 77 -21.53 -2.98 -12.13
C LYS A 77 -21.21 -1.65 -12.81
N ILE A 78 -20.02 -1.12 -12.58
CA ILE A 78 -19.57 0.14 -13.20
C ILE A 78 -19.39 -0.04 -14.71
N THR A 79 -18.76 -1.13 -15.15
CA THR A 79 -18.58 -1.42 -16.59
C THR A 79 -19.88 -1.81 -17.29
N GLN A 80 -20.81 -2.50 -16.61
CA GLN A 80 -22.13 -2.83 -17.15
C GLN A 80 -22.95 -1.56 -17.46
N SER A 81 -22.73 -0.45 -16.76
CA SER A 81 -23.38 0.83 -17.04
C SER A 81 -23.01 1.43 -18.41
N ARG A 82 -22.02 0.86 -19.14
CA ARG A 82 -21.48 1.31 -20.45
C ARG A 82 -21.12 2.80 -20.56
N SER A 83 -21.13 3.53 -19.45
CA SER A 83 -20.88 4.96 -19.40
C SER A 83 -19.41 5.20 -19.05
N LEU A 84 -18.63 5.56 -20.06
CA LEU A 84 -17.21 5.89 -19.93
C LEU A 84 -16.97 6.95 -18.85
N ASP A 85 -17.83 7.97 -18.80
CA ASP A 85 -17.72 9.07 -17.84
C ASP A 85 -17.75 8.60 -16.38
N LYS A 86 -18.58 7.59 -16.06
CA LYS A 86 -18.66 7.05 -14.68
C LYS A 86 -17.43 6.22 -14.32
N ILE A 87 -16.87 5.48 -15.27
CA ILE A 87 -15.63 4.72 -15.08
C ILE A 87 -14.48 5.70 -14.81
N LEU A 88 -14.38 6.74 -15.64
CA LEU A 88 -13.34 7.77 -15.54
C LEU A 88 -13.45 8.56 -14.24
N GLY A 89 -14.66 9.02 -13.88
CA GLY A 89 -14.88 9.76 -12.64
C GLY A 89 -14.59 8.92 -11.39
N CYS A 90 -15.04 7.66 -11.36
CA CYS A 90 -14.81 6.78 -10.21
C CYS A 90 -13.33 6.41 -10.04
N SER A 91 -12.63 6.10 -11.14
CA SER A 91 -11.19 5.83 -11.11
C SER A 91 -10.39 7.07 -10.71
N PHE A 92 -10.79 8.27 -11.15
CA PHE A 92 -10.13 9.50 -10.73
C PHE A 92 -10.22 9.70 -9.21
N LEU A 93 -11.43 9.58 -8.67
CA LEU A 93 -11.67 9.74 -7.23
C LEU A 93 -10.94 8.67 -6.41
N LEU A 94 -10.94 7.40 -6.87
CA LEU A 94 -10.20 6.33 -6.23
C LEU A 94 -8.69 6.59 -6.24
N GLY A 95 -8.13 7.03 -7.37
CA GLY A 95 -6.72 7.35 -7.50
C GLY A 95 -6.31 8.47 -6.54
N CYS A 96 -7.07 9.57 -6.52
CA CYS A 96 -6.84 10.67 -5.59
C CYS A 96 -6.91 10.21 -4.12
N ALA A 97 -7.95 9.43 -3.77
CA ALA A 97 -8.19 8.98 -2.41
C ALA A 97 -7.09 8.04 -1.89
N VAL A 98 -6.62 7.10 -2.72
CA VAL A 98 -5.53 6.18 -2.34
C VAL A 98 -4.24 6.96 -2.09
N THR A 99 -3.91 7.94 -2.93
CA THR A 99 -2.71 8.77 -2.74
C THR A 99 -2.79 9.64 -1.49
N ILE A 100 -3.98 10.18 -1.15
CA ILE A 100 -4.15 10.95 0.10
C ILE A 100 -4.07 10.03 1.33
N ALA A 101 -4.58 8.80 1.21
CA ALA A 101 -4.55 7.81 2.28
C ALA A 101 -3.15 7.24 2.55
N GLU A 102 -2.21 7.42 1.63
CA GLU A 102 -0.83 6.94 1.77
C GLU A 102 -0.09 7.77 2.84
N PRO A 103 0.24 7.19 4.01
CA PRO A 103 0.88 7.93 5.10
C PRO A 103 2.30 8.36 4.73
N ASP A 104 2.98 7.61 3.86
CA ASP A 104 4.34 7.88 3.43
C ASP A 104 4.43 9.22 2.67
N LEU A 105 3.43 9.56 1.86
CA LEU A 105 3.34 10.87 1.20
C LEU A 105 3.19 12.00 2.21
N SER A 106 2.42 11.78 3.28
CA SER A 106 2.23 12.76 4.35
C SER A 106 3.54 13.00 5.11
N VAL A 107 4.27 11.93 5.39
CA VAL A 107 5.59 12.00 6.05
C VAL A 107 6.60 12.71 5.13
N LEU A 108 6.64 12.36 3.84
CA LEU A 108 7.52 13.04 2.88
C LEU A 108 7.20 14.54 2.78
N ALA A 109 5.92 14.89 2.67
CA ALA A 109 5.48 16.28 2.57
C ALA A 109 5.73 17.10 3.84
N ALA A 110 5.86 16.45 5.01
CA ALA A 110 6.27 17.09 6.25
C ALA A 110 7.79 17.34 6.32
N ASN A 111 8.59 16.54 5.62
CA ASN A 111 10.05 16.61 5.62
C ASN A 111 10.64 17.52 4.52
N VAL A 112 9.83 17.99 3.56
CA VAL A 112 10.30 18.89 2.48
C VAL A 112 10.32 20.34 2.99
N PRO A 113 11.50 20.98 3.09
CA PRO A 113 11.57 22.39 3.43
C PRO A 113 11.10 23.25 2.24
N HIS A 114 10.50 24.41 2.52
CA HIS A 114 10.04 25.43 1.55
C HIS A 114 8.68 25.21 0.85
N ILE A 115 8.00 24.07 1.02
CA ILE A 115 6.68 23.83 0.42
C ILE A 115 5.67 23.48 1.52
N ARG A 116 4.47 24.06 1.46
CA ARG A 116 3.37 23.71 2.38
C ARG A 116 2.89 22.27 2.09
N THR A 117 2.69 21.48 3.13
CA THR A 117 2.32 20.05 3.06
C THR A 117 1.04 19.81 2.26
N ILE A 118 -0.03 20.55 2.56
CA ILE A 118 -1.34 20.39 1.90
C ILE A 118 -1.30 20.59 0.38
N PRO A 119 -0.77 21.71 -0.16
CA PRO A 119 -0.72 21.89 -1.61
C PRO A 119 0.15 20.84 -2.29
N LEU A 120 1.26 20.38 -1.69
CA LEU A 120 2.10 19.32 -2.25
C LEU A 120 1.34 17.99 -2.35
N MET A 121 0.63 17.59 -1.29
CA MET A 121 -0.19 16.38 -1.29
C MET A 121 -1.31 16.46 -2.35
N MET A 122 -1.95 17.64 -2.48
CA MET A 122 -3.02 17.85 -3.46
C MET A 122 -2.50 17.77 -4.90
N THR A 123 -1.37 18.38 -5.24
CA THR A 123 -0.82 18.27 -6.60
C THR A 123 -0.44 16.84 -6.96
N VAL A 124 0.18 16.10 -6.03
CA VAL A 124 0.54 14.69 -6.26
C VAL A 124 -0.71 13.83 -6.39
N SER A 125 -1.69 14.00 -5.50
CA SER A 125 -2.97 13.29 -5.54
C SER A 125 -3.73 13.52 -6.85
N ILE A 126 -3.79 14.76 -7.34
CA ILE A 126 -4.42 15.07 -8.64
C ILE A 126 -3.64 14.44 -9.79
N GLY A 127 -2.30 14.49 -9.77
CA GLY A 127 -1.46 13.92 -10.81
C GLY A 127 -1.63 12.40 -10.94
N VAL A 128 -1.54 11.68 -9.81
CA VAL A 128 -1.78 10.23 -9.75
C VAL A 128 -3.25 9.90 -10.04
N GLY A 129 -4.16 10.72 -9.53
CA GLY A 129 -5.59 10.64 -9.77
C GLY A 129 -5.96 10.71 -11.25
N LEU A 130 -5.31 11.55 -12.06
CA LEU A 130 -5.52 11.62 -13.51
C LEU A 130 -4.91 10.43 -14.27
N PHE A 131 -3.84 9.84 -13.73
CA PHE A 131 -3.18 8.70 -14.34
C PHE A 131 -4.05 7.44 -14.33
N LEU A 132 -4.78 7.20 -13.24
CA LEU A 132 -5.60 5.99 -13.10
C LEU A 132 -6.75 5.88 -14.13
N PRO A 133 -7.54 6.93 -14.40
CA PRO A 133 -8.51 6.95 -15.50
C PRO A 133 -7.89 6.79 -16.87
N MET A 134 -6.72 7.38 -17.12
CA MET A 134 -6.00 7.18 -18.37
C MET A 134 -5.57 5.72 -18.55
N ALA A 135 -5.11 5.06 -17.48
CA ALA A 135 -4.83 3.63 -17.49
C ALA A 135 -6.09 2.79 -17.73
N MET A 136 -7.22 3.16 -17.12
CA MET A 136 -8.52 2.50 -17.38
C MET A 136 -8.98 2.68 -18.83
N LEU A 137 -8.81 3.88 -19.39
CA LEU A 137 -9.14 4.17 -20.78
C LEU A 137 -8.32 3.30 -21.73
N ARG A 138 -7.01 3.14 -21.45
CA ARG A 138 -6.15 2.21 -22.20
C ARG A 138 -6.68 0.79 -22.10
N ILE A 139 -6.95 0.25 -20.92
CA ILE A 139 -7.46 -1.13 -20.77
C ILE A 139 -8.79 -1.35 -21.51
N LEU A 140 -9.63 -0.32 -21.59
CA LEU A 140 -10.94 -0.42 -22.24
C LEU A 140 -10.88 -0.25 -23.76
N LEU A 141 -9.92 0.51 -24.29
CA LEU A 141 -9.75 0.78 -25.71
C LEU A 141 -8.63 -0.04 -26.39
N GLY A 142 -7.71 -0.64 -25.62
CA GLY A 142 -6.52 -1.37 -26.10
C GLY A 142 -5.30 -1.26 -25.19
#